data_AF-A0A2E4XU86-F1
#
_entry.id   AF-A0A2E4XU86-F1
#
_cell.length_a   1.000
_cell.length_b   1.000
_cell.length_c   1.000
_cell.angle_alpha   90.00
_cell.angle_beta   90.00
_cell.angle_gamma   90.00
#
_symmetry.space_group_name_H-M   'P 1'
#
loop_
_entity.id
_entity.type
_entity.pdbx_description
1 polymer ?
#
loop_
_entity_poly.entity_id
_entity_poly.type
_entity_poly.pdbx_seq_one_letter_code
_entity_poly.pdbx_strand_id
1 'polypeptide(L)' 'MEQQAITYEVAVYNKAVRDAMKEGERHPFLKDDWADIHWIEVRAYTPAAARQKVEVRFPSARGYVITDIQET' A
#
# COMPACT_ATOMS: atom_id res chain seq x y z
N MET A 1 -8.03 29.53 -2.39
CA MET A 1 -7.13 28.65 -3.15
C MET A 1 -7.88 27.37 -3.44
N GLU A 2 -8.18 27.10 -4.71
CA GLU A 2 -8.76 25.81 -5.12
C GLU A 2 -7.63 24.78 -5.10
N GLN A 3 -7.61 23.92 -4.07
CA GLN A 3 -6.71 22.78 -4.10
C GLN A 3 -7.25 21.80 -5.15
N GLN A 4 -6.45 21.50 -6.17
CA GLN A 4 -6.80 20.49 -7.16
C GLN A 4 -6.28 19.14 -6.72
N ALA A 5 -7.07 18.08 -6.91
CA ALA A 5 -6.61 16.73 -6.65
C ALA A 5 -5.62 16.31 -7.73
N ILE A 6 -4.43 15.89 -7.32
CA ILE A 6 -3.39 15.29 -8.19
C ILE A 6 -3.31 13.79 -7.96
N THR A 7 -2.59 13.10 -8.84
CA THR A 7 -2.33 11.66 -8.68
C THR A 7 -1.13 11.45 -7.77
N TYR A 8 -1.27 10.49 -6.87
CA TYR A 8 -0.20 9.98 -6.03
C TYR A 8 0.00 8.50 -6.32
N GLU A 9 1.24 8.06 -6.30
CA GLU A 9 1.62 6.65 -6.24
C GLU A 9 2.01 6.30 -4.81
N VAL A 10 1.37 5.27 -4.26
CA VAL A 10 1.61 4.81 -2.89
C VAL A 10 2.19 3.40 -2.93
N ALA A 11 3.40 3.24 -2.41
CA ALA A 11 4.06 1.95 -2.29
C ALA A 11 3.49 1.16 -1.11
N VAL A 12 2.96 -0.03 -1.40
CA VAL A 12 2.36 -0.93 -0.42
C VAL A 12 2.91 -2.34 -0.59
N TYR A 13 3.28 -3.00 0.50
CA TYR A 13 3.50 -4.45 0.51
C TYR A 13 2.74 -5.07 1.69
N ASN A 14 2.65 -6.39 1.74
CA ASN A 14 2.10 -7.11 2.89
C ASN A 14 3.21 -7.81 3.68
N LYS A 15 3.44 -7.35 4.92
CA LYS A 15 4.46 -7.90 5.81
C LYS A 15 4.20 -9.36 6.16
N ALA A 16 2.95 -9.76 6.38
CA ALA A 16 2.63 -11.14 6.72
C ALA A 16 2.95 -12.10 5.57
N VAL A 17 2.75 -11.67 4.32
CA VAL A 17 3.18 -12.45 3.13
C VAL A 17 4.71 -12.57 3.08
N ARG A 18 5.42 -11.45 3.27
CA ARG A 18 6.88 -11.43 3.28
C ARG A 18 7.49 -12.29 4.40
N ASP A 19 6.86 -12.31 5.57
CA ASP A 19 7.31 -13.11 6.71
C ASP A 19 7.05 -14.61 6.46
N ALA A 20 5.86 -15.00 6.00
CA ALA A 20 5.56 -16.38 5.63
C ALA A 20 6.55 -16.94 4.59
N MET A 21 6.86 -16.15 3.56
CA MET A 21 7.84 -16.56 2.55
C MET A 21 9.25 -16.76 3.11
N LYS A 22 9.67 -15.98 4.11
CA LYS A 22 10.97 -16.16 4.78
C LYS A 22 11.03 -17.45 5.58
N GLU A 23 9.90 -17.91 6.09
CA GLU A 23 9.75 -19.17 6.82
C GLU A 23 9.60 -20.38 5.88
N GLY A 24 9.58 -20.15 4.55
CA GLY A 24 9.34 -21.18 3.55
C GLY A 24 7.86 -21.55 3.40
N GLU A 25 6.98 -20.76 4.00
CA GLU A 25 5.52 -20.92 3.95
C GLU A 25 4.89 -19.95 2.95
N ARG A 26 3.59 -20.13 2.70
CA ARG A 26 2.78 -19.21 1.89
C ARG A 26 1.67 -18.64 2.74
N HIS A 27 1.36 -17.37 2.50
CA HIS A 27 0.22 -16.74 3.17
C HIS A 27 -1.09 -17.43 2.72
N PRO A 28 -1.98 -17.82 3.64
CA PRO A 28 -3.14 -18.66 3.30
C PRO A 28 -4.16 -17.98 2.37
N PHE A 29 -4.19 -16.64 2.35
CA PHE A 29 -5.21 -15.86 1.64
C PHE A 29 -4.67 -14.89 0.60
N LEU A 30 -3.35 -14.69 0.53
CA LEU A 30 -2.74 -13.67 -0.32
C LEU A 30 -1.69 -14.32 -1.20
N LYS A 31 -1.55 -13.82 -2.42
CA LYS A 31 -0.52 -14.27 -3.36
C LYS A 31 0.85 -13.83 -2.86
N ASP A 32 1.86 -14.66 -3.13
CA ASP A 32 3.27 -14.43 -2.78
C ASP A 32 3.79 -13.07 -3.28
N ASP A 33 3.31 -12.58 -4.44
CA ASP A 33 3.64 -11.28 -5.02
C ASP A 33 3.35 -10.09 -4.06
N TRP A 34 2.42 -10.25 -3.11
CA TRP A 34 2.21 -9.21 -2.09
C TRP A 34 3.37 -9.05 -1.10
N ALA A 35 4.39 -9.92 -1.14
CA ALA A 35 5.65 -9.67 -0.43
C ALA A 35 6.47 -8.52 -1.04
N ASP A 36 6.30 -8.25 -2.33
CA ASP A 36 6.97 -7.16 -3.05
C ASP A 36 6.19 -5.85 -2.96
N ILE A 37 6.79 -4.74 -3.43
CA ILE A 37 6.14 -3.43 -3.42
C ILE A 37 5.18 -3.33 -4.60
N HIS A 38 3.92 -3.03 -4.28
CA HIS A 38 2.87 -2.67 -5.22
C HIS A 38 2.64 -1.16 -5.18
N TRP A 39 2.73 -0.50 -6.33
CA TRP A 39 2.44 0.91 -6.48
C TRP A 39 0.94 1.11 -6.77
N ILE A 40 0.26 1.81 -5.87
CA ILE A 40 -1.18 2.07 -5.97
C ILE A 40 -1.39 3.54 -6.33
N GLU A 41 -1.95 3.78 -7.51
CA GLU A 41 -2.35 5.12 -7.92
C GLU A 41 -3.64 5.57 -7.23
N VAL A 42 -3.63 6.81 -6.72
CA VAL A 42 -4.80 7.42 -6.09
C VAL A 42 -4.82 8.92 -6.31
N ARG A 43 -5.98 9.48 -6.65
CA ARG A 43 -6.17 10.93 -6.67
C ARG A 43 -6.45 11.47 -5.27
N ALA A 44 -5.71 12.46 -4.83
CA ALA A 44 -5.91 13.12 -3.54
C ALA A 44 -5.48 14.59 -3.59
N TYR A 45 -5.91 15.37 -2.61
CA TYR A 45 -5.50 16.77 -2.45
C TYR A 45 -4.18 16.91 -1.69
N THR A 46 -3.80 15.88 -0.94
CA THR A 46 -2.58 15.85 -0.13
C THR A 46 -2.04 14.42 -0.02
N PRO A 47 -0.73 14.23 0.29
CA PRO A 47 -0.16 12.91 0.54
C PRO A 47 -0.85 12.17 1.71
N ALA A 48 -1.27 12.91 2.75
CA ALA A 48 -1.99 12.34 3.89
C ALA A 48 -3.38 11.80 3.48
N ALA A 49 -4.08 12.50 2.60
CA ALA A 49 -5.34 12.02 2.04
C ALA A 49 -5.15 10.82 1.10
N ALA A 50 -4.04 10.79 0.32
CA ALA A 50 -3.66 9.61 -0.46
C ALA A 50 -3.42 8.40 0.45
N ARG A 51 -2.67 8.58 1.54
CA ARG A 51 -2.41 7.54 2.55
C ARG A 51 -3.71 6.98 3.13
N GLN A 52 -4.62 7.83 3.60
CA GLN A 52 -5.90 7.38 4.16
C GLN A 52 -6.71 6.55 3.17
N LYS A 53 -6.79 7.00 1.90
CA LYS A 53 -7.52 6.27 0.86
C LYS A 53 -6.93 4.88 0.61
N VAL A 54 -5.61 4.76 0.63
CA VAL A 54 -4.91 3.48 0.46
C VAL A 54 -5.08 2.61 1.71
N GLU A 55 -5.00 3.17 2.92
CA GLU A 55 -5.16 2.43 4.18
C GLU A 55 -6.57 1.84 4.35
N VAL A 56 -7.61 2.48 3.83
CA VAL A 56 -8.97 1.90 3.79
C VAL A 56 -9.01 0.62 2.95
N ARG A 57 -8.26 0.57 1.84
CA ARG A 57 -8.21 -0.59 0.94
C ARG A 57 -7.24 -1.67 1.46
N PHE A 58 -6.10 -1.22 1.96
CA PHE A 58 -4.96 -2.02 2.41
C PHE A 58 -4.64 -1.68 3.87
N PRO A 59 -5.48 -2.12 4.83
CA PRO A 59 -5.35 -1.73 6.22
C PRO A 59 -4.16 -2.40 6.88
N SER A 60 -3.45 -1.64 7.71
CA SER A 60 -2.34 -2.11 8.52
C SER A 60 -2.70 -3.30 9.42
N ALA A 61 -3.95 -3.35 9.92
CA ALA A 61 -4.48 -4.48 10.68
C ALA A 61 -4.49 -5.82 9.91
N ARG A 62 -4.41 -5.80 8.58
CA ARG A 62 -4.26 -7.00 7.72
C ARG A 62 -2.83 -7.23 7.23
N GLY A 63 -1.85 -6.59 7.86
CA GLY A 63 -0.43 -6.75 7.56
C GLY A 63 0.09 -5.90 6.40
N TYR A 64 -0.73 -5.02 5.83
CA TYR A 64 -0.28 -4.10 4.79
C TYR A 64 0.58 -2.97 5.38
N VAL A 65 1.65 -2.61 4.67
CA VAL A 65 2.59 -1.58 5.07
C VAL A 65 2.75 -0.62 3.92
N ILE A 66 2.44 0.65 4.16
CA ILE A 66 2.70 1.76 3.25
C ILE A 66 4.12 2.27 3.53
N THR A 67 5.02 2.16 2.54
CA THR A 67 6.43 2.55 2.70
C THR A 67 6.77 3.89 2.09
N ASP A 68 6.06 4.28 1.03
CA ASP A 68 6.36 5.51 0.30
C ASP A 68 5.10 6.09 -0.35
N ILE A 69 5.10 7.41 -0.57
CA ILE A 69 4.04 8.17 -1.23
C ILE A 69 4.71 9.26 -2.07
N GLN A 70 4.49 9.22 -3.37
CA GLN A 70 5.04 10.21 -4.31
C GLN A 70 3.96 10.78 -5.23
N GLU A 71 4.19 12.00 -5.71
CA GLU A 71 3.35 12.69 -6.69
C GLU A 71 3.76 12.28 -8.11
N THR A 72 2.78 12.17 -9.01
CA THR A 72 2.99 11.75 -10.41
C THR A 72 2.69 12.87 -11.39
#